data_AF-A0A4Z0GYP6-F1
#
_entry.id   AF-A0A4Z0GYP6-F1
#
_cell.length_a   1.000
_cell.length_b   1.000
_cell.length_c   1.000
_cell.angle_alpha   90.00
_cell.angle_beta   90.00
_cell.angle_gamma   90.00
#
_symmetry.space_group_name_H-M   'P 1'
#
loop_
_entity.id
_entity.type
_entity.pdbx_description
1 polymer ?
#
loop_
_entity_poly.entity_id
_entity_poly.type
_entity_poly.pdbx_seq_one_letter_code
_entity_poly.pdbx_strand_id
1 'polypeptide(L)'
;MTTVDLEKRTAEYFVVVDDEGAFTSGADYFRRDRIAQRRVLHVERQADHPEEQEAQWDDLERARQEASESIKILTYPAVSHGRAAYFAIWEHGITMAAHRMAEEVNRHCGAPRGCIPDWIAIRITDGSSDGVRYIDAEDARAAQRHPDQCVVFPLIERRPMSVSECESFLRVMAHVQHGCCAYPGEPLSCGLGW
;
A
#
# COMPACT_ATOMS: atom_id res chain seq x y z
N MET A 1 -33.48 25.73 -1.39
CA MET A 1 -33.35 24.76 -2.50
C MET A 1 -31.87 24.55 -2.72
N THR A 2 -31.34 23.40 -2.32
CA THR A 2 -29.91 23.09 -2.44
C THR A 2 -29.69 22.47 -3.81
N THR A 3 -29.05 23.19 -4.72
CA THR A 3 -28.61 22.67 -6.02
C THR A 3 -27.60 21.57 -5.78
N VAL A 4 -27.91 20.34 -6.20
CA VAL A 4 -26.98 19.22 -6.17
C VAL A 4 -26.00 19.42 -7.32
N ASP A 5 -24.73 19.68 -6.99
CA ASP A 5 -23.66 19.72 -7.98
C ASP A 5 -23.38 18.29 -8.47
N LEU A 6 -23.62 18.06 -9.77
CA LEU A 6 -23.39 16.79 -10.45
C LEU A 6 -22.02 16.75 -11.14
N GLU A 7 -21.28 17.86 -11.17
CA GLU A 7 -19.93 17.89 -11.69
C GLU A 7 -19.00 17.25 -10.67
N LYS A 8 -18.47 16.06 -11.01
CA LYS A 8 -17.47 15.36 -10.20
C LYS A 8 -16.15 16.10 -10.26
N ARG A 9 -16.03 17.19 -9.51
CA ARG A 9 -14.80 17.95 -9.32
C ARG A 9 -14.01 17.34 -8.17
N THR A 10 -12.68 17.41 -8.28
CA THR A 10 -11.80 17.01 -7.18
C THR A 10 -12.00 17.97 -6.00
N ALA A 11 -12.14 17.41 -4.81
CA ALA A 11 -12.18 18.14 -3.55
C ALA A 11 -11.37 17.37 -2.50
N GLU A 12 -11.04 18.03 -1.39
CA GLU A 12 -10.41 17.38 -0.24
C GLU A 12 -11.46 16.65 0.61
N TYR A 13 -11.08 15.48 1.11
CA TYR A 13 -11.91 14.64 1.97
C TYR A 13 -11.15 14.27 3.22
N PHE A 14 -11.81 14.35 4.36
CA PHE A 14 -11.35 13.73 5.59
C PHE A 14 -11.76 12.26 5.60
N VAL A 15 -10.81 11.39 5.93
CA VAL A 15 -11.00 9.94 6.03
C VAL A 15 -10.57 9.51 7.43
N VAL A 16 -11.52 9.06 8.23
CA VAL A 16 -11.25 8.48 9.55
C VAL A 16 -11.02 6.99 9.38
N VAL A 17 -9.88 6.51 9.86
CA VAL A 17 -9.45 5.13 9.69
C VAL A 17 -8.98 4.52 11.00
N ASP A 18 -9.04 3.20 11.08
CA ASP A 18 -8.46 2.39 12.15
C ASP A 18 -7.46 1.40 11.55
N ASP A 19 -6.20 1.52 11.95
CA ASP A 19 -5.08 0.74 11.40
C ASP A 19 -4.86 -0.60 12.14
N GLU A 20 -5.50 -0.84 13.28
CA GLU A 20 -5.42 -2.14 13.97
C GLU A 20 -6.37 -3.18 13.34
N GLY A 21 -7.37 -2.70 12.62
CA GLY A 21 -8.37 -3.51 11.94
C GLY A 21 -9.39 -4.13 12.91
N ALA A 22 -10.60 -4.38 12.42
CA ALA A 22 -11.59 -5.13 13.20
C ALA A 22 -11.06 -6.55 13.45
N PHE A 23 -10.84 -6.92 14.71
CA PHE A 23 -10.59 -8.31 15.09
C PHE A 23 -11.78 -9.17 14.66
N THR A 24 -11.61 -10.00 13.63
CA THR A 24 -12.62 -11.01 13.26
C THR A 24 -12.62 -12.19 14.23
N SER A 25 -11.48 -12.50 14.85
CA SER A 25 -11.35 -13.46 15.95
C SER A 25 -9.98 -13.38 16.64
N GLY A 26 -9.86 -13.89 17.88
CA GLY A 26 -8.57 -14.04 18.57
C GLY A 26 -7.60 -15.01 17.89
N ALA A 27 -8.07 -15.90 17.01
CA ALA A 27 -7.24 -16.81 16.23
C ALA A 27 -6.50 -16.10 15.09
N ASP A 28 -7.08 -15.03 14.55
CA ASP A 28 -6.45 -14.21 13.50
C ASP A 28 -5.35 -13.29 14.06
N TYR A 29 -5.27 -13.10 15.37
CA TYR A 29 -4.24 -12.30 16.02
C TYR A 29 -2.84 -12.95 15.96
N PHE A 30 -2.77 -14.29 15.94
CA PHE A 30 -1.51 -15.04 16.04
C PHE A 30 -0.93 -15.52 14.69
N ARG A 31 -1.57 -15.18 13.56
CA ARG A 31 -1.06 -15.58 12.25
C ARG A 31 0.12 -14.69 11.85
N ARG A 32 1.32 -15.29 11.75
CA ARG A 32 2.56 -14.63 11.29
C ARG A 32 2.45 -14.03 9.89
N ASP A 33 1.52 -14.51 9.07
CA ASP A 33 1.36 -14.05 7.69
C ASP A 33 0.30 -12.94 7.54
N ARG A 34 -0.32 -12.50 8.64
CA ARG A 34 -1.37 -11.49 8.61
C ARG A 34 -0.78 -10.11 8.41
N ILE A 35 -1.36 -9.37 7.48
CA ILE A 35 -1.09 -7.95 7.26
C ILE A 35 -2.16 -7.15 7.97
N ALA A 36 -1.77 -6.13 8.75
CA ALA A 36 -2.70 -5.18 9.34
C ALA A 36 -3.59 -4.61 8.23
N GLN A 37 -4.91 -4.63 8.45
CA GLN A 37 -5.87 -4.11 7.48
C GLN A 37 -6.47 -2.84 8.03
N ARG A 38 -6.20 -1.73 7.34
CA ARG A 38 -6.86 -0.47 7.59
C ARG A 38 -8.36 -0.58 7.32
N ARG A 39 -9.16 -0.20 8.30
CA ARG A 39 -10.61 -0.05 8.17
C ARG A 39 -10.96 1.42 8.04
N VAL A 40 -11.73 1.77 7.01
CA VAL A 40 -12.33 3.11 6.90
C VAL A 40 -13.59 3.14 7.77
N LEU A 41 -13.60 4.05 8.73
CA LEU A 41 -14.71 4.23 9.68
C LEU A 41 -15.68 5.31 9.19
N HIS A 42 -15.13 6.40 8.66
CA HIS A 42 -15.91 7.55 8.21
C HIS A 42 -15.19 8.27 7.07
N VAL A 43 -15.97 8.87 6.17
CA VAL A 43 -15.47 9.75 5.12
C VAL A 43 -16.43 10.92 5.01
N GLU A 44 -15.87 12.13 4.98
CA GLU A 44 -16.63 13.33 4.67
C GLU A 44 -15.83 14.27 3.78
N ARG A 45 -16.53 15.05 2.96
CA ARG A 45 -15.92 16.12 2.16
C ARG A 45 -15.59 17.29 3.08
N GLN A 46 -14.39 17.83 2.95
CA GLN A 46 -14.00 19.06 3.63
C GLN A 46 -14.90 20.22 3.21
N ALA A 47 -15.33 21.04 4.17
CA ALA A 47 -16.10 22.25 3.89
C ALA A 47 -15.27 23.26 3.09
N ASP A 48 -15.94 24.04 2.24
CA ASP A 48 -15.27 25.04 1.40
C ASP A 48 -14.94 26.33 2.17
N HIS A 49 -15.65 26.60 3.27
CA HIS A 49 -15.43 27.78 4.09
C HIS A 49 -14.40 27.50 5.21
N PRO A 50 -13.37 28.33 5.40
CA PRO A 50 -12.31 28.06 6.38
C PRO A 50 -12.79 27.84 7.81
N GLU A 51 -13.80 28.60 8.26
CA GLU A 51 -14.36 28.45 9.61
C GLU A 51 -15.14 27.13 9.77
N GLU A 52 -15.84 26.69 8.73
CA GLU A 52 -16.54 25.39 8.73
C GLU A 52 -15.52 24.24 8.69
N GLN A 53 -14.42 24.42 7.95
CA GLN A 53 -13.32 23.47 7.90
C GLN A 53 -12.66 23.30 9.28
N GLU A 54 -12.41 24.40 9.99
CA GLU A 54 -11.85 24.36 11.35
C GLU A 54 -12.80 23.67 12.32
N ALA A 55 -14.10 24.00 12.28
CA ALA A 55 -15.12 23.35 13.09
C ALA A 55 -15.23 21.85 12.81
N GLN A 56 -15.22 21.43 11.54
CA GLN A 56 -15.20 20.02 11.15
C GLN A 56 -13.97 19.30 11.70
N TRP A 57 -12.78 19.91 11.55
CA TRP A 57 -11.54 19.32 12.04
C TRP A 57 -11.55 19.14 13.56
N ASP A 58 -12.01 20.16 14.29
CA ASP A 58 -12.13 20.11 15.75
C ASP A 58 -13.09 19.02 16.23
N ASP A 59 -14.21 18.84 15.53
CA ASP A 59 -15.18 17.79 15.85
C ASP A 59 -14.62 16.38 15.58
N LEU A 60 -13.92 16.19 14.45
CA LEU A 60 -13.23 14.93 14.14
C LEU A 60 -12.13 14.63 15.15
N GLU A 61 -11.31 15.62 15.49
CA GLU A 61 -10.19 15.45 16.42
C GLU A 61 -10.68 15.15 17.84
N ARG A 62 -11.78 15.77 18.28
CA ARG A 62 -12.44 15.43 19.54
C ARG A 62 -12.92 13.98 19.53
N ALA A 63 -13.59 13.55 18.46
CA ALA A 63 -14.05 12.16 18.33
C ALA A 63 -12.88 11.16 18.30
N ARG A 64 -11.74 11.51 17.68
CA ARG A 64 -10.53 10.69 17.69
C ARG A 64 -9.97 10.51 19.10
N GLN A 65 -9.88 11.60 19.88
CA GLN A 65 -9.36 11.57 21.25
C GLN A 65 -10.21 10.72 22.20
N GLU A 66 -11.52 10.65 21.97
CA GLU A 66 -12.45 9.85 22.78
C GLU A 66 -12.43 8.35 22.43
N ALA A 67 -11.90 7.98 21.27
CA ALA A 67 -12.04 6.62 20.73
C ALA A 67 -10.85 5.71 21.05
N SER A 68 -9.76 5.77 20.27
CA SER A 68 -8.58 4.91 20.40
C SER A 68 -7.35 5.55 19.74
N GLU A 69 -6.16 5.28 20.26
CA GLU A 69 -4.89 5.72 19.64
C GLU A 69 -4.66 5.12 18.24
N SER A 70 -5.35 4.03 17.90
CA SER A 70 -5.29 3.40 16.57
C SER A 70 -6.03 4.19 15.48
N ILE A 71 -6.90 5.14 15.88
CA ILE A 71 -7.69 5.94 14.96
C ILE A 71 -6.87 7.11 14.42
N LYS A 72 -6.92 7.28 13.10
CA LYS A 72 -6.25 8.36 12.38
C LYS A 72 -7.24 9.12 11.51
N ILE A 73 -7.04 10.42 11.41
CA ILE A 73 -7.73 11.29 10.45
C ILE A 73 -6.73 11.58 9.34
N LEU A 74 -7.11 11.27 8.10
CA LEU A 74 -6.30 11.46 6.90
C LEU A 74 -7.03 12.41 5.95
N THR A 75 -6.29 13.07 5.08
CA THR A 75 -6.84 13.99 4.09
C THR A 75 -6.46 13.52 2.69
N TYR A 76 -7.44 13.43 1.78
CA TYR A 76 -7.24 12.98 0.41
C TYR A 76 -7.95 13.85 -0.62
N PRO A 77 -7.26 14.28 -1.69
CA PRO A 77 -7.91 14.82 -2.87
C PRO A 77 -8.62 13.70 -3.62
N ALA A 78 -9.93 13.81 -3.81
CA ALA A 78 -10.73 12.81 -4.50
C ALA A 78 -11.95 13.42 -5.21
N VAL A 79 -12.53 12.66 -6.13
CA VAL A 79 -13.79 13.04 -6.80
C VAL A 79 -15.03 12.48 -6.09
N SER A 80 -14.83 11.70 -5.03
CA SER A 80 -15.92 11.10 -4.23
C SER A 80 -15.40 10.48 -2.93
N HIS A 81 -16.29 10.31 -1.96
CA HIS A 81 -16.06 9.57 -0.72
C HIS A 81 -15.47 8.17 -0.95
N GLY A 82 -16.02 7.41 -1.91
CA GLY A 82 -15.55 6.06 -2.21
C GLY A 82 -14.12 6.04 -2.76
N ARG A 83 -13.73 7.07 -3.52
CA ARG A 83 -12.36 7.19 -4.03
C ARG A 83 -11.37 7.58 -2.93
N ALA A 84 -11.76 8.48 -2.02
CA ALA A 84 -10.95 8.83 -0.84
C ALA A 84 -10.74 7.61 0.09
N ALA A 85 -11.81 6.85 0.37
CA ALA A 85 -11.72 5.60 1.14
C ALA A 85 -10.77 4.58 0.48
N TYR A 86 -10.87 4.42 -0.83
CA TYR A 86 -9.99 3.53 -1.60
C TYR A 86 -8.52 3.95 -1.47
N PHE A 87 -8.20 5.25 -1.61
CA PHE A 87 -6.84 5.73 -1.45
C PHE A 87 -6.28 5.44 -0.06
N ALA A 88 -7.07 5.70 0.98
CA ALA A 88 -6.66 5.41 2.36
C ALA A 88 -6.28 3.93 2.56
N ILE A 89 -7.10 3.00 2.05
CA ILE A 89 -6.86 1.55 2.14
C ILE A 89 -5.65 1.15 1.31
N TRP A 90 -5.57 1.61 0.06
CA TRP A 90 -4.52 1.23 -0.88
C TRP A 90 -3.14 1.69 -0.41
N GLU A 91 -3.00 2.95 0.04
CA GLU A 91 -1.72 3.46 0.55
C GLU A 91 -1.25 2.65 1.76
N HIS A 92 -2.14 2.36 2.70
CA HIS A 92 -1.79 1.54 3.85
C HIS A 92 -1.36 0.14 3.43
N GLY A 93 -2.09 -0.50 2.52
CA GLY A 93 -1.75 -1.82 1.99
C GLY A 93 -0.35 -1.84 1.36
N ILE A 94 -0.02 -0.82 0.59
CA ILE A 94 1.31 -0.66 0.00
C ILE A 94 2.40 -0.45 1.04
N THR A 95 2.19 0.42 2.03
CA THR A 95 3.17 0.64 3.11
C THR A 95 3.42 -0.66 3.88
N MET A 96 2.36 -1.41 4.21
CA MET A 96 2.51 -2.69 4.90
C MET A 96 3.22 -3.76 4.04
N ALA A 97 2.90 -3.83 2.74
CA ALA A 97 3.62 -4.68 1.80
C ALA A 97 5.10 -4.28 1.70
N ALA A 98 5.41 -3.00 1.73
CA ALA A 98 6.78 -2.50 1.70
C ALA A 98 7.58 -2.89 2.95
N HIS A 99 6.96 -2.80 4.14
CA HIS A 99 7.56 -3.30 5.37
C HIS A 99 7.90 -4.79 5.26
N ARG A 100 6.94 -5.61 4.80
CA ARG A 100 7.13 -7.04 4.64
C ARG A 100 8.21 -7.37 3.62
N MET A 101 8.20 -6.70 2.47
CA MET A 101 9.22 -6.86 1.44
C MET A 101 10.62 -6.51 1.99
N ALA A 102 10.74 -5.42 2.75
CA ALA A 102 12.01 -5.03 3.36
C ALA A 102 12.51 -6.12 4.33
N GLU A 103 11.64 -6.68 5.16
CA GLU A 103 11.97 -7.81 6.05
C GLU A 103 12.43 -9.04 5.27
N GLU A 104 11.71 -9.43 4.21
CA GLU A 104 12.06 -10.57 3.35
C GLU A 104 13.43 -10.35 2.70
N VAL A 105 13.64 -9.23 2.01
CA VAL A 105 14.92 -8.90 1.35
C VAL A 105 16.06 -8.90 2.37
N ASN A 106 15.88 -8.23 3.51
CA ASN A 106 16.93 -8.07 4.52
C ASN A 106 17.27 -9.39 5.22
N ARG A 107 16.28 -10.28 5.42
CA ARG A 107 16.52 -11.63 5.95
C ARG A 107 17.49 -12.42 5.09
N HIS A 108 17.44 -12.22 3.77
CA HIS A 108 18.28 -12.93 2.83
C HIS A 108 19.64 -12.23 2.59
N CYS A 109 19.71 -10.89 2.61
CA CYS A 109 20.96 -10.13 2.41
C CYS A 109 22.11 -10.46 3.40
N GLY A 110 21.83 -11.11 4.55
CA GLY A 110 22.83 -11.47 5.58
C GLY A 110 23.32 -12.92 5.60
N ALA A 111 22.80 -13.81 4.74
CA ALA A 111 23.18 -15.22 4.73
C ALA A 111 24.59 -15.44 4.14
N PRO A 112 25.35 -16.46 4.58
CA PRO A 112 26.70 -16.73 4.08
C PRO A 112 26.74 -16.81 2.56
N ARG A 113 27.61 -16.01 1.94
CA ARG A 113 27.79 -15.95 0.49
C ARG A 113 28.34 -17.28 -0.03
N GLY A 114 27.46 -18.14 -0.51
CA GLY A 114 27.82 -19.23 -1.44
C GLY A 114 27.75 -18.71 -2.88
N CYS A 115 28.53 -19.30 -3.78
CA CYS A 115 28.65 -18.90 -5.20
C CYS A 115 27.40 -19.16 -6.06
N ILE A 116 26.21 -19.21 -5.48
CA ILE A 116 24.97 -19.58 -6.17
C ILE A 116 24.12 -18.32 -6.35
N PRO A 117 23.61 -18.06 -7.57
CA PRO A 117 22.73 -16.93 -7.80
C PRO A 117 21.46 -17.02 -6.96
N ASP A 118 21.03 -15.85 -6.48
CA ASP A 118 20.26 -15.70 -5.25
C ASP A 118 19.07 -14.79 -5.56
N TRP A 119 18.05 -15.34 -6.17
CA TRP A 119 16.82 -14.64 -6.52
C TRP A 119 15.71 -15.00 -5.55
N ILE A 120 14.84 -14.04 -5.26
CA ILE A 120 13.60 -14.28 -4.51
C ILE A 120 12.41 -13.74 -5.29
N ALA A 121 11.25 -14.37 -5.11
CA ALA A 121 9.99 -13.86 -5.60
C ALA A 121 9.23 -13.18 -4.45
N ILE A 122 8.77 -11.97 -4.68
CA ILE A 122 7.96 -11.20 -3.73
C ILE A 122 6.62 -10.90 -4.38
N ARG A 123 5.52 -11.14 -3.68
CA ARG A 123 4.18 -10.82 -4.17
C ARG A 123 3.93 -9.32 -4.05
N ILE A 124 3.46 -8.69 -5.13
CA ILE A 124 3.26 -7.24 -5.21
C ILE A 124 2.21 -6.77 -4.19
N THR A 125 1.14 -7.54 -4.01
CA THR A 125 -0.02 -7.13 -3.21
C THR A 125 0.24 -7.04 -1.72
N ASP A 126 1.21 -7.80 -1.22
CA ASP A 126 1.33 -8.06 0.21
C ASP A 126 2.80 -8.12 0.68
N GLY A 127 3.77 -8.04 -0.24
CA GLY A 127 5.19 -8.01 0.05
C GLY A 127 5.77 -9.33 0.54
N SER A 128 4.99 -10.42 0.54
CA SER A 128 5.42 -11.74 1.04
C SER A 128 6.29 -12.50 0.03
N SER A 129 7.15 -13.36 0.57
CA SER A 129 7.93 -14.35 -0.18
C SER A 129 7.45 -15.76 0.15
N ASP A 130 7.72 -16.72 -0.72
CA ASP A 130 7.68 -18.15 -0.38
C ASP A 130 8.90 -18.58 0.49
N GLY A 131 9.86 -17.69 0.69
CA GLY A 131 11.08 -17.89 1.48
C GLY A 131 12.16 -18.70 0.76
N VAL A 132 11.94 -19.05 -0.52
CA VAL A 132 12.85 -19.86 -1.32
C VAL A 132 13.80 -18.95 -2.10
N ARG A 133 15.06 -19.39 -2.18
CA ARG A 133 16.10 -18.76 -3.00
C ARG A 133 16.28 -19.54 -4.28
N TYR A 134 16.25 -18.84 -5.39
CA TYR A 134 16.29 -19.40 -6.73
C TYR A 134 17.60 -19.05 -7.42
N ILE A 135 18.04 -19.97 -8.27
CA ILE A 135 19.27 -19.78 -9.04
C ILE A 135 19.11 -18.58 -10.00
N ASP A 136 17.97 -18.41 -10.64
CA ASP A 136 17.75 -17.29 -11.53
C ASP A 136 16.31 -16.76 -11.46
N ALA A 137 16.08 -15.66 -12.20
CA ALA A 137 14.80 -14.99 -12.28
C ALA A 137 13.72 -15.87 -12.93
N GLU A 138 14.10 -16.75 -13.85
CA GLU A 138 13.17 -17.61 -14.58
C GLU A 138 12.62 -18.70 -13.66
N ASP A 139 13.51 -19.37 -12.93
CA ASP A 139 13.14 -20.34 -11.90
C ASP A 139 12.28 -19.73 -10.80
N ALA A 140 12.66 -18.52 -10.33
CA ALA A 140 11.88 -17.79 -9.34
C ALA A 140 10.46 -17.50 -9.81
N ARG A 141 10.29 -17.10 -11.09
CA ARG A 141 8.97 -16.85 -11.69
C ARG A 141 8.18 -18.14 -11.89
N ALA A 142 8.82 -19.18 -12.44
CA ALA A 142 8.17 -20.45 -12.76
C ALA A 142 7.63 -21.17 -11.51
N ALA A 143 8.27 -20.96 -10.36
CA ALA A 143 7.81 -21.50 -9.08
C ALA A 143 6.54 -20.82 -8.53
N GLN A 144 6.17 -19.63 -9.03
CA GLN A 144 5.02 -18.89 -8.52
C GLN A 144 3.72 -19.38 -9.15
N ARG A 145 2.68 -19.55 -8.32
CA ARG A 145 1.32 -19.86 -8.81
C ARG A 145 0.74 -18.75 -9.69
N HIS A 146 1.10 -17.50 -9.40
CA HIS A 146 0.67 -16.31 -10.13
C HIS A 146 1.88 -15.41 -10.43
N PRO A 147 2.70 -15.76 -11.44
CA PRO A 147 3.95 -15.05 -11.72
C PRO A 147 3.76 -13.57 -12.07
N ASP A 148 2.60 -13.22 -12.64
CA ASP A 148 2.16 -11.86 -12.97
C ASP A 148 1.85 -10.99 -11.74
N GLN A 149 1.67 -11.60 -10.57
CA GLN A 149 1.43 -10.94 -9.29
C GLN A 149 2.69 -10.85 -8.43
N CYS A 150 3.82 -11.33 -8.97
CA CYS A 150 5.10 -11.38 -8.28
C CYS A 150 6.15 -10.57 -9.02
N VAL A 151 7.07 -10.03 -8.23
CA VAL A 151 8.29 -9.38 -8.68
C VAL A 151 9.46 -10.25 -8.25
N VAL A 152 10.41 -10.46 -9.16
CA VAL A 152 11.61 -11.26 -8.87
C VAL A 152 12.81 -10.34 -8.67
N PHE A 153 13.54 -10.59 -7.59
CA PHE A 153 14.62 -9.71 -7.14
C PHE A 153 15.93 -10.47 -7.01
N PRO A 154 17.03 -9.94 -7.59
CA PRO A 154 18.36 -10.45 -7.31
C PRO A 154 18.85 -9.94 -5.95
N LEU A 155 19.40 -10.84 -5.13
CA LEU A 155 19.96 -10.54 -3.81
C LEU A 155 21.48 -10.33 -3.81
N ILE A 156 22.18 -10.82 -4.84
CA ILE A 156 23.66 -10.87 -4.91
C ILE A 156 24.35 -9.50 -4.79
N GLU A 157 23.69 -8.42 -5.21
CA GLU A 157 24.31 -7.08 -5.28
C GLU A 157 23.67 -6.06 -4.34
N ARG A 158 22.70 -6.47 -3.51
CA ARG A 158 21.88 -5.51 -2.76
C ARG A 158 22.32 -5.34 -1.31
N ARG A 159 22.50 -4.07 -0.95
CA ARG A 159 22.41 -3.61 0.44
C ARG A 159 20.98 -3.85 0.95
N PRO A 160 20.78 -3.95 2.28
CA PRO A 160 19.46 -3.92 2.87
C PRO A 160 18.62 -2.78 2.28
N MET A 161 17.38 -3.07 1.89
CA MET A 161 16.48 -2.06 1.37
C MET A 161 15.74 -1.40 2.53
N SER A 162 15.64 -0.08 2.48
CA SER A 162 14.75 0.67 3.36
C SER A 162 13.29 0.45 2.97
N VAL A 163 12.38 0.61 3.93
CA VAL A 163 10.94 0.53 3.69
C VAL A 163 10.49 1.51 2.59
N SER A 164 11.05 2.73 2.58
CA SER A 164 10.73 3.75 1.57
C SER A 164 11.16 3.35 0.15
N GLU A 165 12.31 2.68 0.00
CA GLU A 165 12.74 2.13 -1.29
C GLU A 165 11.82 0.99 -1.75
N CYS A 166 11.43 0.09 -0.84
CA CYS A 166 10.44 -0.97 -1.12
C CYS A 166 9.08 -0.40 -1.51
N GLU A 167 8.61 0.64 -0.81
CA GLU A 167 7.32 1.28 -1.08
C GLU A 167 7.28 1.90 -2.48
N SER A 168 8.31 2.70 -2.81
CA SER A 168 8.45 3.31 -4.12
C SER A 168 8.45 2.25 -5.23
N PHE A 169 9.17 1.15 -5.01
CA PHE A 169 9.22 0.05 -5.96
C PHE A 169 7.86 -0.64 -6.13
N LEU A 170 7.19 -1.00 -5.02
CA LEU A 170 5.89 -1.69 -5.08
C LEU A 170 4.79 -0.82 -5.68
N ARG A 171 4.80 0.50 -5.45
CA ARG A 171 3.90 1.44 -6.14
C ARG A 171 4.05 1.35 -7.66
N VAL A 172 5.29 1.41 -8.16
CA VAL A 172 5.56 1.28 -9.61
C VAL A 172 5.07 -0.07 -10.12
N MET A 173 5.38 -1.16 -9.42
CA MET A 173 4.99 -2.50 -9.86
C MET A 173 3.48 -2.74 -9.84
N ALA A 174 2.76 -2.15 -8.88
CA ALA A 174 1.30 -2.17 -8.89
C ALA A 174 0.74 -1.42 -10.12
N HIS A 175 1.31 -0.26 -10.48
CA HIS A 175 0.91 0.45 -11.70
C HIS A 175 1.21 -0.35 -12.97
N VAL A 176 2.34 -1.03 -13.04
CA VAL A 176 2.68 -1.93 -14.15
C VAL A 176 1.67 -3.08 -14.25
N GLN A 177 1.36 -3.73 -13.12
CA GLN A 177 0.39 -4.82 -13.06
C GLN A 177 -1.01 -4.39 -13.52
N HIS A 178 -1.41 -3.15 -13.20
CA HIS A 178 -2.67 -2.57 -13.63
C HIS A 178 -2.64 -1.93 -15.03
N GLY A 179 -1.50 -1.99 -15.74
CA GLY A 179 -1.35 -1.41 -17.09
C GLY A 179 -1.35 0.11 -17.12
N CYS A 180 -1.12 0.77 -15.97
CA CYS A 180 -1.06 2.24 -15.86
C CYS A 180 0.32 2.80 -16.20
N CYS A 181 1.37 1.98 -16.19
CA CYS A 181 2.76 2.37 -16.50
C CYS A 181 3.47 1.23 -17.24
N ALA A 182 4.45 1.58 -18.09
CA ALA A 182 5.37 0.59 -18.66
C ALA A 182 6.39 0.11 -17.62
N TYR A 183 6.95 -1.07 -17.83
CA TYR A 183 8.02 -1.61 -16.99
C TYR A 183 9.24 -0.67 -17.01
N PRO A 184 9.96 -0.45 -15.88
CA PRO A 184 11.17 0.37 -15.88
C PRO A 184 12.18 -0.13 -16.93
N GLY A 185 12.44 0.66 -17.98
CA GLY A 185 13.35 0.31 -19.08
C GLY A 185 12.66 -0.03 -20.41
N GLU A 186 11.33 -0.09 -20.46
CA GLU A 186 10.56 -0.19 -21.71
C GLU A 186 9.96 1.17 -22.10
N PRO A 187 9.89 1.52 -23.40
CA PRO A 187 9.32 2.78 -23.84
C PRO A 187 7.82 2.85 -23.47
N LEU A 188 7.44 3.96 -22.83
CA LEU A 188 6.05 4.25 -22.42
C LEU A 188 5.13 4.24 -23.64
N SER A 189 4.20 3.28 -23.70
CA SER A 189 3.00 3.43 -24.52
C SER A 189 1.87 3.96 -23.66
N CYS A 190 1.37 5.13 -24.05
CA CYS A 190 0.18 5.84 -23.59
C CYS A 190 0.37 6.89 -22.48
N GLY A 191 -0.03 8.11 -22.87
CA GLY A 191 -0.13 9.27 -22.02
C GLY A 191 -1.39 9.22 -21.17
N LEU A 192 -1.19 9.48 -19.89
CA LEU A 192 -2.18 10.07 -19.02
C LEU A 192 -1.47 11.24 -18.35
N GLY A 193 -1.88 12.45 -18.72
CA GLY A 193 -1.60 13.64 -17.93
C GLY A 193 -2.32 13.49 -16.59
N TRP A 194 -1.56 13.70 -15.52
CA TRP A 194 -2.08 13.90 -14.17
C TRP A 194 -2.78 15.26 -14.08
#